data_AF-A0A840V0X8-F1
#
_entry.id   AF-A0A840V0X8-F1
#
_cell.length_a   1.000
_cell.length_b   1.000
_cell.length_c   1.000
_cell.angle_alpha   90.00
_cell.angle_beta   90.00
_cell.angle_gamma   90.00
#
_symmetry.space_group_name_H-M   'P 1'
#
loop_
_entity.id
_entity.type
_entity.pdbx_description
1 polymer ?
#
loop_
_entity_poly.entity_id
_entity_poly.type
_entity_poly.pdbx_seq_one_letter_code
_entity_poly.pdbx_strand_id
1 'polypeptide(L)'
;MSLQETIQAELKTAMKARDAARTGAVRILIGEFQRQPEKTLTDDQVIAIIKKLIKSERELLASAKQETSDFLAIMESYLPRQAGREEIVAWIDANIDFSTFANRMQAMRPIMAHFGSAVDGNTVKDILQNM
;
A
#
# COMPACT_ATOMS: atom_id res chain seq x y z
N MET A 1 18.45 2.54 -4.68
CA MET A 1 17.75 3.72 -4.16
C MET A 1 16.57 3.22 -3.35
N SER A 2 16.30 3.84 -2.19
CA SER A 2 15.08 3.55 -1.45
C SER A 2 13.84 4.02 -2.22
N LEU A 3 12.66 3.59 -1.80
CA LEU A 3 11.41 4.06 -2.40
C LEU A 3 11.26 5.59 -2.24
N GLN A 4 11.64 6.13 -1.07
CA GLN A 4 11.66 7.57 -0.81
C GLN A 4 12.53 8.33 -1.82
N GLU A 5 13.77 7.87 -2.03
CA GLU A 5 14.73 8.49 -2.96
C GLU A 5 14.21 8.41 -4.41
N THR A 6 13.60 7.28 -4.77
CA THR A 6 13.01 7.05 -6.10
C THR A 6 11.91 8.08 -6.37
N ILE A 7 10.97 8.24 -5.45
CA ILE A 7 9.86 9.21 -5.55
C ILE A 7 10.40 10.65 -5.64
N GLN A 8 11.41 10.99 -4.83
CA GLN A 8 12.03 12.32 -4.87
C GLN A 8 12.70 12.61 -6.21
N ALA A 9 13.40 11.63 -6.80
CA ALA A 9 14.02 11.77 -8.11
C ALA A 9 12.97 11.92 -9.23
N GLU A 10 11.84 11.21 -9.10
CA GLU A 10 10.78 11.21 -10.09
C GLU A 10 10.08 12.57 -10.25
N LEU A 11 10.10 13.42 -9.22
CA LEU A 11 9.59 14.78 -9.33
C LEU A 11 10.25 15.54 -10.49
N LYS A 12 11.57 15.41 -10.66
CA LYS A 12 12.30 16.06 -11.76
C LYS A 12 11.87 15.48 -13.11
N THR A 13 11.70 14.17 -13.17
CA THR A 13 11.25 13.46 -14.39
C THR A 13 9.85 13.91 -14.80
N ALA A 14 8.89 13.94 -13.86
CA ALA A 14 7.51 14.39 -14.09
C ALA A 14 7.46 15.86 -14.54
N MET A 15 8.25 16.73 -13.89
CA MET A 15 8.35 18.14 -14.29
C MET A 15 8.90 18.32 -15.70
N LYS A 16 9.94 17.57 -16.08
CA LYS A 16 10.52 17.61 -17.43
C LYS A 16 9.55 17.08 -18.48
N ALA A 17 8.79 16.05 -18.14
CA ALA A 17 7.73 15.48 -18.98
C ALA A 17 6.48 16.38 -19.06
N ARG A 18 6.41 17.46 -18.27
CA ARG A 18 5.23 18.33 -18.12
C ARG A 18 3.97 17.58 -17.70
N ASP A 19 4.14 16.48 -16.95
CA ASP A 19 3.04 15.72 -16.35
C ASP A 19 2.57 16.45 -15.08
N ALA A 20 1.56 17.30 -15.23
CA ALA A 20 1.03 18.13 -14.14
C ALA A 20 0.39 17.28 -13.03
N ALA A 21 -0.31 16.21 -13.39
CA ALA A 21 -0.98 15.32 -12.44
C ALA A 21 0.05 14.60 -11.56
N ARG A 22 1.05 13.95 -12.17
CA ARG A 22 2.14 13.28 -11.44
C ARG A 22 2.98 14.25 -10.64
N THR A 23 3.28 15.43 -11.19
CA THR A 23 4.02 16.47 -10.45
C THR A 23 3.27 16.90 -9.18
N GLY A 24 1.96 17.12 -9.27
CA GLY A 24 1.14 17.47 -8.11
C GLY A 24 1.10 16.35 -7.07
N ALA A 25 0.84 15.13 -7.51
CA ALA A 25 0.77 13.95 -6.65
C ALA A 25 2.09 13.67 -5.91
N VAL A 26 3.22 13.71 -6.62
CA VAL A 26 4.55 13.51 -6.03
C VAL A 26 4.92 14.62 -5.04
N ARG A 27 4.52 15.87 -5.28
CA ARG A 27 4.74 16.97 -4.32
C ARG A 27 3.98 16.77 -3.02
N ILE A 28 2.73 16.32 -3.10
CA ILE A 28 1.93 15.98 -1.91
C ILE A 28 2.65 14.89 -1.11
N LEU A 29 3.10 13.83 -1.79
CA LEU A 29 3.77 12.71 -1.14
C LEU A 29 5.10 13.11 -0.48
N ILE A 30 5.91 13.94 -1.15
CA ILE A 30 7.13 14.52 -0.56
C ILE A 30 6.80 15.40 0.65
N GLY A 31 5.72 16.18 0.59
CA GLY A 31 5.23 16.96 1.73
C GLY A 31 4.91 16.08 2.94
N GLU A 32 4.22 14.96 2.72
CA GLU A 32 3.93 13.98 3.79
C GLU A 32 5.20 13.35 4.38
N PHE A 33 6.24 13.12 3.57
CA PHE A 33 7.54 12.68 4.07
C PHE A 33 8.19 13.73 4.97
N GLN A 34 8.14 15.00 4.58
CA GLN A 34 8.73 16.10 5.36
C GLN A 34 8.07 16.33 6.71
N ARG A 35 6.79 15.96 6.84
CA ARG A 35 6.01 16.03 8.08
C ARG A 35 6.35 14.91 9.07
N GLN A 36 7.06 13.87 8.64
CA GLN A 36 7.52 12.83 9.54
C GLN A 36 8.64 13.35 10.45
N PRO A 37 8.76 12.82 11.68
CA PRO A 37 9.86 13.19 12.59
C PRO A 37 11.22 12.79 11.99
N GLU A 38 11.27 11.67 11.28
CA GLU A 38 12.45 11.14 10.60
C GLU A 38 12.58 11.74 9.20
N LYS A 39 13.81 12.05 8.77
CA LYS A 39 14.08 12.55 7.41
C LYS A 39 14.30 11.45 6.39
N THR A 40 14.80 10.32 6.84
CA THR A 40 14.98 9.11 6.04
C THR A 40 13.96 8.09 6.51
N LEU A 41 13.05 7.72 5.63
CA LEU A 41 11.99 6.77 5.91
C LEU A 41 12.37 5.40 5.36
N THR A 42 11.99 4.35 6.09
CA THR A 42 12.01 3.00 5.54
C THR A 42 10.95 2.85 4.45
N ASP A 43 11.14 1.88 3.55
CA ASP A 43 10.17 1.63 2.48
C ASP A 43 8.77 1.29 3.05
N ASP A 44 8.71 0.59 4.20
CA ASP A 44 7.46 0.30 4.89
C ASP A 44 6.75 1.56 5.39
N GLN A 45 7.49 2.54 5.94
CA GLN A 45 6.93 3.83 6.35
C GLN A 45 6.41 4.61 5.14
N VAL A 46 7.16 4.61 4.03
CA VAL A 46 6.72 5.25 2.77
C VAL A 46 5.44 4.60 2.25
N ILE A 47 5.39 3.27 2.20
CA ILE A 47 4.21 2.50 1.80
C ILE A 47 3.02 2.82 2.71
N ALA A 48 3.22 2.92 4.02
CA ALA A 48 2.15 3.26 4.95
C ALA A 48 1.57 4.66 4.69
N ILE A 49 2.42 5.64 4.35
CA ILE A 49 1.99 6.99 3.95
C ILE A 49 1.17 6.93 2.65
N ILE A 50 1.65 6.19 1.64
CA ILE A 50 0.94 6.03 0.36
C ILE A 50 -0.43 5.37 0.59
N LYS A 51 -0.49 4.27 1.37
CA LYS A 51 -1.77 3.59 1.70
C LYS A 51 -2.74 4.53 2.43
N LYS A 52 -2.25 5.41 3.31
CA LYS A 52 -3.08 6.42 3.98
C LYS A 52 -3.66 7.43 2.98
N LEU A 53 -2.84 7.93 2.05
CA LEU A 53 -3.29 8.86 1.01
C LEU A 53 -4.31 8.21 0.07
N ILE A 54 -4.09 6.96 -0.35
CA ILE A 54 -5.05 6.17 -1.15
C ILE A 54 -6.39 6.04 -0.42
N LYS A 55 -6.36 5.73 0.88
CA LYS A 55 -7.58 5.63 1.68
C LYS A 55 -8.35 6.95 1.70
N SER A 56 -7.68 8.06 1.98
CA SER A 56 -8.31 9.38 1.98
C SER A 56 -8.88 9.79 0.62
N GLU A 57 -8.16 9.48 -0.47
CA GLU A 57 -8.65 9.74 -1.82
C GLU A 57 -9.91 8.90 -2.14
N ARG A 58 -9.92 7.62 -1.77
CA ARG A 58 -11.10 6.75 -1.96
C ARG A 58 -12.32 7.25 -1.18
N GLU A 59 -12.14 7.75 0.03
CA GLU A 59 -13.21 8.37 0.83
C GLU A 59 -13.76 9.64 0.17
N LEU A 60 -12.89 10.47 -0.40
CA LEU A 60 -13.28 11.66 -1.16
C LEU A 60 -14.05 11.29 -2.43
N LEU A 61 -13.54 10.34 -3.21
CA LEU A 61 -14.16 9.85 -4.45
C LEU A 61 -15.54 9.24 -4.19
N ALA A 62 -15.69 8.43 -3.14
CA ALA A 62 -16.98 7.88 -2.74
C ALA A 62 -18.00 8.98 -2.44
N SER A 63 -17.58 10.04 -1.75
CA SER A 63 -18.43 11.21 -1.45
C SER A 63 -18.84 11.97 -2.72
N ALA A 64 -17.97 11.98 -3.73
CA ALA A 64 -18.21 12.58 -5.04
C ALA A 64 -18.92 11.64 -6.05
N LYS A 65 -19.24 10.39 -5.65
CA LYS A 65 -19.75 9.33 -6.55
C LYS A 65 -18.84 9.06 -7.75
N GLN A 66 -17.53 9.11 -7.53
CA GLN A 66 -16.50 8.77 -8.51
C GLN A 66 -15.75 7.51 -8.06
N GLU A 67 -15.19 6.76 -9.00
CA GLU A 67 -14.47 5.51 -8.71
C GLU A 67 -12.95 5.65 -8.83
N THR A 68 -12.47 6.63 -9.59
CA THR A 68 -11.04 6.77 -9.90
C THR A 68 -10.62 8.23 -10.02
N SER A 69 -9.32 8.47 -9.83
CA SER A 69 -8.64 9.73 -10.10
C SER A 69 -7.20 9.47 -10.53
N ASP A 70 -6.60 10.44 -11.23
CA ASP A 70 -5.18 10.37 -11.57
C ASP A 70 -4.31 10.22 -10.31
N PHE A 71 -4.67 10.92 -9.23
CA PHE A 71 -3.95 10.83 -7.95
C PHE A 71 -3.98 9.41 -7.40
N LEU A 72 -5.15 8.75 -7.40
CA LEU A 72 -5.29 7.37 -6.96
C LEU A 72 -4.38 6.43 -7.78
N ALA A 73 -4.45 6.52 -9.12
CA ALA A 73 -3.66 5.68 -10.01
C ALA A 73 -2.14 5.91 -9.84
N ILE A 74 -1.72 7.17 -9.65
CA ILE A 74 -0.32 7.51 -9.40
C ILE A 74 0.15 6.94 -8.06
N MET A 75 -0.62 7.07 -6.98
CA MET A 75 -0.26 6.51 -5.68
C MET A 75 -0.16 4.98 -5.73
N GLU A 76 -1.11 4.32 -6.39
CA GLU A 76 -1.11 2.85 -6.55
C GLU A 76 0.10 2.35 -7.35
N SER A 77 0.62 3.15 -8.29
CA SER A 77 1.82 2.80 -9.06
C SER A 77 3.11 2.70 -8.22
N TYR A 78 3.11 3.23 -7.00
CA TYR A 78 4.22 3.14 -6.05
C TYR A 78 4.14 1.95 -5.09
N LEU A 79 3.00 1.26 -5.06
CA LEU A 79 2.85 0.09 -4.21
C LEU A 79 3.35 -1.17 -4.91
N PRO A 80 3.88 -2.15 -4.15
CA PRO A 80 4.08 -3.48 -4.70
C PRO A 80 2.73 -4.04 -5.17
N ARG A 81 2.78 -4.90 -6.20
CA ARG A 81 1.63 -5.65 -6.68
C ARG A 81 0.91 -6.26 -5.48
N GLN A 82 -0.35 -5.88 -5.28
CA GLN A 82 -1.14 -6.45 -4.19
C GLN A 82 -1.50 -7.90 -4.52
N ALA A 83 -1.35 -8.78 -3.54
CA ALA A 83 -1.80 -10.16 -3.65
C ALA A 83 -3.33 -10.19 -3.71
N GLY A 84 -3.86 -10.96 -4.65
CA GLY A 84 -5.31 -11.15 -4.75
C GLY A 84 -5.85 -12.00 -3.61
N ARG A 85 -7.16 -11.91 -3.33
CA ARG A 85 -7.81 -12.76 -2.30
C ARG A 85 -7.52 -14.25 -2.52
N GLU A 86 -7.66 -14.70 -3.76
CA GLU A 86 -7.44 -16.10 -4.15
C GLU A 86 -5.98 -16.53 -3.97
N GLU A 87 -5.04 -15.64 -4.29
CA GLU A 87 -3.60 -15.88 -4.11
C GLU A 87 -3.24 -16.03 -2.63
N ILE A 88 -3.85 -15.20 -1.77
CA ILE A 88 -3.68 -15.28 -0.32
C ILE A 88 -4.27 -16.59 0.21
N VAL A 89 -5.48 -16.96 -0.21
CA VAL A 89 -6.15 -18.21 0.20
C VAL A 89 -5.32 -19.43 -0.21
N ALA A 90 -4.90 -19.49 -1.47
CA ALA A 90 -4.09 -20.60 -1.99
C ALA A 90 -2.76 -20.75 -1.22
N TRP A 91 -2.12 -19.63 -0.87
CA TRP A 91 -0.92 -19.67 -0.06
C TRP A 91 -1.19 -20.17 1.37
N ILE A 92 -2.28 -19.71 2.00
CA ILE A 92 -2.69 -20.16 3.34
C ILE A 92 -2.92 -21.67 3.32
N ASP A 93 -3.70 -22.19 2.39
CA ASP A 93 -4.02 -23.63 2.30
C ASP A 93 -2.78 -24.50 2.10
N ALA A 94 -1.77 -23.98 1.40
CA ALA A 94 -0.52 -24.70 1.14
C ALA A 94 0.51 -24.61 2.28
N ASN A 95 0.45 -23.59 3.14
CA ASN A 95 1.56 -23.27 4.07
C ASN A 95 1.15 -23.17 5.54
N ILE A 96 -0.14 -23.09 5.85
CA ILE A 96 -0.64 -22.90 7.21
C ILE A 96 -1.35 -24.16 7.69
N ASP A 97 -0.75 -24.84 8.68
CA ASP A 97 -1.42 -25.87 9.44
C ASP A 97 -2.18 -25.24 10.63
N PHE A 98 -3.49 -25.07 10.47
CA PHE A 98 -4.35 -24.48 11.49
C PHE A 98 -4.40 -25.28 12.79
N SER A 99 -4.06 -26.57 12.79
CA SER A 99 -4.05 -27.40 14.01
C SER A 99 -2.96 -27.00 14.99
N THR A 100 -1.93 -26.28 14.53
CA THR A 100 -0.83 -25.78 15.35
C THR A 100 -1.16 -24.49 16.10
N PHE A 101 -2.33 -23.90 15.83
CA PHE A 101 -2.77 -22.63 16.41
C PHE A 101 -3.98 -22.80 17.32
N ALA A 102 -4.02 -22.04 18.42
CA ALA A 102 -5.18 -22.02 19.31
C ALA A 102 -6.41 -21.35 18.68
N ASN A 103 -6.19 -20.49 17.68
CA ASN A 103 -7.23 -19.91 16.82
C ASN A 103 -6.63 -19.48 15.48
N ARG A 104 -7.47 -19.40 14.43
CA ARG A 104 -7.04 -19.05 13.07
C ARG A 104 -6.36 -17.68 12.96
N MET A 105 -6.72 -16.72 13.81
CA MET A 105 -6.12 -15.38 13.78
C MET A 105 -4.63 -15.38 14.12
N GLN A 106 -4.11 -16.40 14.79
CA GLN A 106 -2.67 -16.52 15.06
C GLN A 106 -1.85 -16.76 13.77
N ALA A 107 -2.47 -17.27 12.70
CA ALA A 107 -1.84 -17.41 11.39
C ALA A 107 -1.57 -16.04 10.71
N MET A 108 -2.10 -14.94 11.24
CA MET A 108 -1.84 -13.59 10.72
C MET A 108 -0.34 -13.28 10.65
N ARG A 109 0.43 -13.66 11.68
CA ARG A 109 1.87 -13.34 11.74
C ARG A 109 2.66 -13.97 10.58
N PRO A 110 2.59 -15.29 10.32
CA PRO A 110 3.30 -15.88 9.18
C PRO A 110 2.79 -15.39 7.82
N ILE A 111 1.48 -15.12 7.67
CA ILE A 111 0.92 -14.59 6.41
C ILE A 111 1.48 -13.19 6.13
N MET A 112 1.44 -12.30 7.12
CA MET A 112 1.98 -10.94 7.00
C MET A 112 3.49 -10.94 6.83
N ALA A 113 4.21 -11.92 7.39
CA ALA A 113 5.64 -12.08 7.15
C ALA A 113 5.96 -12.51 5.72
N HIS A 114 5.09 -13.30 5.08
CA HIS A 114 5.25 -13.73 3.69
C HIS A 114 4.91 -12.61 2.69
N PHE A 115 3.72 -12.02 2.82
CA PHE A 115 3.22 -11.02 1.86
C PHE A 115 3.71 -9.60 2.17
N GLY A 116 4.07 -9.30 3.42
CA GLY A 116 4.52 -7.98 3.84
C GLY A 116 3.54 -6.87 3.43
N SER A 117 4.07 -5.86 2.73
CA SER A 117 3.31 -4.72 2.23
C SER A 117 2.42 -5.02 1.01
N ALA A 118 2.57 -6.19 0.37
CA ALA A 118 1.77 -6.64 -0.76
C ALA A 118 0.35 -7.09 -0.37
N VAL A 119 0.00 -7.06 0.92
CA VAL A 119 -1.36 -7.37 1.38
C VAL A 119 -1.87 -6.31 2.35
N ASP A 120 -3.20 -6.17 2.41
CA ASP A 120 -3.89 -5.43 3.46
C ASP A 120 -4.28 -6.37 4.61
N GLY A 121 -3.92 -6.00 5.84
CA GLY A 121 -4.17 -6.83 7.02
C GLY A 121 -5.66 -7.05 7.31
N ASN A 122 -6.55 -6.12 6.92
CA ASN A 122 -8.00 -6.35 7.06
C ASN A 122 -8.48 -7.38 6.05
N THR A 123 -7.91 -7.41 4.84
CA THR A 123 -8.19 -8.46 3.86
C THR A 123 -7.79 -9.83 4.39
N VAL A 124 -6.58 -9.97 4.96
CA VAL A 124 -6.15 -11.23 5.58
C VAL A 124 -7.07 -11.61 6.74
N LYS A 125 -7.43 -10.64 7.59
CA LYS A 125 -8.33 -10.87 8.72
C LYS A 125 -9.68 -11.40 8.24
N ASP A 126 -10.28 -10.76 7.23
CA ASP A 126 -11.55 -11.18 6.66
C ASP A 126 -11.46 -12.59 6.05
N ILE A 127 -10.36 -12.92 5.35
CA ILE A 127 -10.13 -14.28 4.86
C ILE A 127 -10.12 -15.28 6.03
N LEU A 128 -9.30 -15.04 7.06
CA LEU A 128 -9.18 -15.95 8.21
C LEU A 128 -10.47 -16.13 9.01
N GLN A 129 -11.34 -15.12 9.03
CA GLN A 129 -12.64 -15.18 9.71
C GLN A 129 -13.68 -15.99 8.94
N ASN A 130 -13.57 -16.06 7.61
CA ASN A 130 -14.55 -16.70 6.73
C ASN A 130 -14.07 -18.04 6.15
N MET A 131 -12.90 -18.54 6.55
CA MET A 131 -12.40 -19.87 6.22
C MET A 131 -12.86 -20.94 7.20
#